data_AF-A0A0C7E974-F1
#
_entry.id   AF-A0A0C7E974-F1
#
_cell.length_a   1.000
_cell.length_b   1.000
_cell.length_c   1.000
_cell.angle_alpha   90.00
_cell.angle_beta   90.00
_cell.angle_gamma   90.00
#
_symmetry.space_group_name_H-M   'P 1'
#
loop_
_entity.id
_entity.type
_entity.pdbx_description
1 polymer ?
#
loop_
_entity_poly.entity_id
_entity_poly.type
_entity_poly.pdbx_seq_one_letter_code
_entity_poly.pdbx_strand_id
1 'polypeptide(L)'
;MNGISAISGVNNIATSNNLLKTSNTESMKKESSFSDVIKSAIDKVNDMQVDSNNKVKSLIKGEDVSMHDVMVSAQEAQMSMQLMIEVRNKVYEVYQDLNRVQL
;
A
#
# COMPACT_ATOMS: atom_id res chain seq x y z
N MET A 1 -67.32 -11.49 -24.22
CA MET A 1 -66.78 -12.70 -24.85
C MET A 1 -65.51 -12.29 -25.58
N ASN A 2 -64.37 -12.30 -24.91
CA ASN A 2 -63.45 -13.44 -24.76
C ASN A 2 -62.95 -13.97 -26.09
N GLY A 3 -61.64 -13.89 -26.30
CA GLY A 3 -60.98 -14.76 -27.28
C GLY A 3 -59.64 -14.29 -27.82
N ILE A 4 -58.65 -14.03 -26.94
CA ILE A 4 -57.23 -14.41 -27.08
C ILE A 4 -56.80 -14.92 -28.49
N SER A 5 -55.83 -14.30 -29.16
CA SER A 5 -54.42 -14.60 -28.92
C SER A 5 -53.50 -13.48 -29.43
N ALA A 6 -53.16 -12.56 -28.53
CA ALA A 6 -52.04 -11.64 -28.68
C ALA A 6 -50.83 -12.27 -27.96
N ILE A 7 -50.09 -13.17 -28.62
CA ILE A 7 -48.80 -13.64 -28.10
C ILE A 7 -47.87 -14.11 -29.23
N SER A 8 -47.27 -13.15 -29.93
CA SER A 8 -46.13 -13.45 -30.81
C SER A 8 -45.08 -12.33 -30.88
N GLY A 9 -45.18 -11.31 -30.00
CA GLY A 9 -44.27 -10.16 -30.02
C GLY A 9 -43.41 -9.92 -28.77
N VAL A 10 -43.56 -10.70 -27.69
CA VAL A 10 -42.96 -10.35 -26.38
C VAL A 10 -41.59 -11.01 -26.15
N ASN A 11 -41.09 -11.87 -27.03
CA ASN A 11 -39.80 -12.54 -26.79
C ASN A 11 -38.56 -11.72 -27.17
N ASN A 12 -38.66 -10.39 -27.33
CA ASN A 12 -37.48 -9.57 -27.65
C ASN A 12 -37.50 -8.15 -27.07
N ILE A 13 -38.13 -7.95 -25.91
CA ILE A 13 -38.01 -6.73 -25.11
C ILE A 13 -37.74 -7.13 -23.65
N ALA A 14 -36.65 -7.86 -23.44
CA ALA A 14 -36.03 -8.03 -22.12
C ALA A 14 -34.53 -7.66 -22.17
N THR A 15 -34.14 -6.84 -23.15
CA THR A 15 -32.75 -6.36 -23.34
C THR A 15 -32.61 -4.87 -23.04
N SER A 16 -33.55 -4.25 -22.34
CA SER A 16 -33.46 -2.82 -21.98
C SER A 16 -33.32 -2.62 -20.47
N ASN A 17 -32.25 -3.17 -19.90
CA ASN A 17 -31.75 -2.82 -18.56
C ASN A 17 -30.41 -2.06 -18.65
N ASN A 18 -30.25 -1.21 -19.66
CA ASN A 18 -29.10 -0.31 -19.78
C ASN A 18 -29.51 1.15 -19.57
N LEU A 19 -30.15 1.46 -18.44
CA LEU A 19 -30.37 2.83 -17.98
C LEU A 19 -30.13 2.90 -16.47
N LEU A 20 -28.86 2.74 -16.07
CA LEU A 20 -28.25 3.24 -14.83
C LEU A 20 -26.75 2.90 -14.84
N LYS A 21 -26.06 3.16 -15.95
CA LYS A 21 -24.61 3.37 -15.92
C LYS A 21 -24.37 4.85 -15.73
N THR A 22 -24.64 5.33 -14.52
CA THR A 22 -24.08 6.58 -14.02
C THR A 22 -22.57 6.39 -14.01
N SER A 23 -21.93 6.88 -15.07
CA SER A 23 -20.50 7.12 -15.14
C SER A 23 -20.15 8.29 -14.22
N ASN A 24 -20.30 8.09 -12.91
CA ASN A 24 -19.60 8.86 -11.89
C ASN A 24 -18.71 7.88 -11.12
N THR A 25 -17.55 7.62 -11.68
CA THR A 25 -16.35 7.34 -10.90
C THR A 25 -15.19 7.88 -11.73
N GLU A 26 -15.22 9.20 -11.89
CA GLU A 26 -14.00 9.97 -12.09
C GLU A 26 -12.94 9.43 -11.14
N SER A 27 -11.82 8.97 -11.70
CA SER A 27 -10.56 8.74 -11.02
C SER A 27 -10.68 8.35 -9.54
N MET A 28 -10.94 7.07 -9.29
CA MET A 28 -10.28 6.47 -8.13
C MET A 28 -8.78 6.61 -8.38
N LYS A 29 -8.19 7.75 -7.96
CA LYS A 29 -6.82 7.74 -7.48
C LYS A 29 -6.79 6.53 -6.57
N LYS A 30 -6.03 5.51 -6.98
CA LYS A 30 -5.71 4.37 -6.13
C LYS A 30 -5.05 4.98 -4.90
N GLU A 31 -5.84 5.31 -3.87
CA GLU A 31 -5.32 5.74 -2.60
C GLU A 31 -4.38 4.60 -2.17
N SER A 32 -3.12 4.96 -1.97
CA SER A 32 -2.11 4.00 -1.52
C SER A 32 -2.69 3.30 -0.30
N SER A 33 -2.80 1.98 -0.34
CA SER A 33 -3.32 1.25 0.82
C SER A 33 -2.35 1.45 1.98
N PHE A 34 -2.85 1.37 3.22
CA PHE A 34 -1.98 1.45 4.39
C PHE A 34 -0.85 0.41 4.35
N SER A 35 -1.13 -0.78 3.82
CA SER A 35 -0.12 -1.82 3.58
C SER A 35 0.96 -1.39 2.59
N ASP A 36 0.60 -0.64 1.54
CA ASP A 36 1.57 -0.12 0.57
C ASP A 36 2.49 0.92 1.21
N VAL A 37 1.97 1.77 2.10
CA VAL A 37 2.76 2.75 2.84
C VAL A 37 3.75 2.07 3.78
N ILE A 38 3.30 1.07 4.56
CA ILE A 38 4.20 0.30 5.43
C ILE A 38 5.26 -0.43 4.61
N LYS A 39 4.86 -1.08 3.52
CA LYS A 39 5.81 -1.78 2.64
C LYS A 39 6.88 -0.82 2.12
N SER A 40 6.47 0.34 1.60
CA SER A 40 7.39 1.37 1.13
C SER A 40 8.31 1.89 2.24
N ALA A 41 7.81 2.02 3.47
CA ALA A 41 8.65 2.41 4.61
C ALA A 41 9.69 1.33 4.96
N ILE A 42 9.31 0.05 4.91
CA ILE A 42 10.23 -1.08 5.13
C ILE A 42 11.32 -1.10 4.06
N ASP A 43 10.93 -0.97 2.79
CA ASP A 43 11.85 -0.94 1.66
C ASP A 43 12.84 0.24 1.83
N LYS A 44 12.34 1.42 2.23
CA LYS A 44 13.17 2.60 2.49
C LYS A 44 14.17 2.40 3.64
N VAL A 45 13.77 1.76 4.73
CA VAL A 45 14.69 1.45 5.85
C VAL A 45 15.77 0.48 5.40
N ASN A 46 15.40 -0.53 4.60
CA ASN A 46 16.36 -1.46 4.01
C ASN A 46 17.36 -0.73 3.09
N ASP A 47 16.87 0.17 2.24
CA ASP A 47 17.73 0.95 1.34
C ASP A 47 18.72 1.81 2.12
N MET A 48 18.28 2.46 3.20
CA MET A 48 19.16 3.23 4.11
C MET A 48 20.23 2.34 4.76
N GLN A 49 19.85 1.13 5.18
CA GLN A 49 20.79 0.17 5.78
C GLN A 49 21.83 -0.31 4.75
N VAL A 50 21.42 -0.57 3.52
CA VAL A 50 22.31 -0.97 2.42
C VAL A 50 23.24 0.17 2.02
N ASP A 51 22.72 1.39 1.88
CA ASP A 51 23.51 2.59 1.57
C ASP A 51 24.57 2.85 2.64
N SER A 52 24.19 2.84 3.92
CA SER A 52 25.14 2.96 5.04
C SER A 52 26.24 1.90 4.97
N ASN A 53 25.87 0.63 4.72
CA ASN A 53 26.85 -0.45 4.60
C ASN A 53 27.79 -0.27 3.40
N ASN A 54 27.27 0.25 2.29
CA ASN A 54 28.08 0.52 1.10
C ASN A 54 29.06 1.66 1.36
N LYS A 55 28.61 2.75 1.99
CA LYS A 55 29.46 3.88 2.40
C LYS A 55 30.58 3.45 3.36
N VAL A 56 30.28 2.59 4.33
CA VAL A 56 31.28 1.98 5.21
C VAL A 56 32.31 1.19 4.39
N LYS A 57 31.87 0.36 3.45
CA LYS A 57 32.77 -0.43 2.60
C LYS A 57 33.65 0.46 1.72
N SER A 58 33.07 1.49 1.11
CA SER A 58 33.80 2.45 0.27
C SER A 58 34.86 3.21 1.05
N LEU A 59 34.52 3.66 2.26
CA LEU A 59 35.48 4.29 3.16
C LEU A 59 36.65 3.37 3.53
N ILE A 60 36.36 2.11 3.88
CA ILE A 60 37.41 1.12 4.22
C ILE A 60 38.32 0.84 3.02
N LYS A 61 37.78 0.89 1.80
CA LYS A 61 38.55 0.74 0.56
C LYS A 61 39.36 1.98 0.19
N GLY A 62 39.17 3.10 0.87
CA GLY A 62 39.80 4.38 0.53
C GLY A 62 39.21 5.05 -0.71
N GLU A 63 37.96 4.72 -1.07
CA GLU A 63 37.20 5.44 -2.10
C GLU A 63 36.86 6.87 -1.61
N ASP A 64 36.45 7.75 -2.52
CA ASP A 64 36.12 9.16 -2.23
C ASP A 64 34.78 9.29 -1.48
N VAL A 65 34.77 8.88 -0.21
CA VAL A 65 33.63 8.99 0.70
C VAL A 65 34.15 9.57 2.01
N SER A 66 33.54 10.67 2.47
CA SER A 66 33.96 11.28 3.72
C SER A 66 33.50 10.47 4.93
N MET A 67 34.32 10.41 5.97
CA MET A 67 33.94 9.76 7.23
C MET A 67 32.68 10.39 7.85
N HIS A 68 32.47 11.69 7.64
CA HIS A 68 31.27 12.38 8.09
C HIS A 68 30.01 11.81 7.42
N ASP A 69 30.03 11.63 6.10
CA ASP A 69 28.89 11.09 5.36
C ASP A 69 28.57 9.64 5.76
N VAL A 70 29.62 8.85 6.03
CA VAL A 70 29.44 7.49 6.55
C VAL A 70 28.74 7.52 7.90
N MET A 71 29.21 8.34 8.83
CA MET A 71 28.61 8.45 10.17
C MET A 71 27.16 8.95 10.11
N VAL A 72 26.87 9.96 9.28
CA VAL A 72 25.51 10.48 9.09
C VAL A 72 24.60 9.39 8.53
N SER A 73 25.02 8.71 7.45
CA SER A 73 24.21 7.63 6.86
C SER A 73 23.94 6.48 7.83
N ALA A 74 24.92 6.14 8.66
CA ALA A 74 24.76 5.12 9.70
C ALA A 74 23.77 5.55 10.78
N GLN A 75 23.82 6.81 11.21
CA GLN A 75 22.86 7.36 12.17
C GLN A 75 21.44 7.41 11.61
N GLU A 76 21.29 7.82 10.35
CA GLU A 76 20.00 7.84 9.66
C GLU A 76 19.40 6.43 9.54
N ALA A 77 20.20 5.44 9.12
CA ALA A 77 19.76 4.05 9.05
C ALA A 77 19.34 3.51 10.43
N GLN A 78 20.13 3.79 11.47
CA GLN A 78 19.85 3.35 12.84
C GLN A 78 18.56 3.96 13.40
N MET A 79 18.36 5.27 13.21
CA MET A 79 17.16 5.99 13.66
C MET A 79 15.91 5.49 12.92
N SER A 80 16.02 5.29 11.61
CA SER A 80 14.92 4.81 10.77
C SER A 80 14.51 3.37 11.14
N MET A 81 15.48 2.51 11.47
CA MET A 81 15.21 1.17 11.97
C MET A 81 14.51 1.19 13.34
N GLN A 82 14.94 2.06 14.26
CA GLN A 82 14.27 2.21 15.56
C GLN A 82 12.81 2.61 15.37
N LEU A 83 12.55 3.60 14.51
CA LEU A 83 11.19 4.00 14.17
C LEU A 83 10.37 2.85 13.58
N MET A 84 10.96 2.04 12.68
CA MET A 84 10.27 0.88 12.10
C MET A 84 9.90 -0.17 13.15
N ILE A 85 10.76 -0.41 14.15
CA ILE A 85 10.47 -1.33 15.25
C ILE A 85 9.26 -0.83 16.05
N GLU A 86 9.19 0.46 16.35
CA GLU A 86 8.04 1.05 17.03
C GLU A 86 6.75 0.90 16.21
N VAL A 87 6.81 1.16 14.91
CA VAL A 87 5.67 0.96 14.01
C VAL A 87 5.25 -0.51 13.97
N ARG A 88 6.20 -1.46 13.89
CA ARG A 88 5.92 -2.90 13.93
C ARG A 88 5.20 -3.29 15.22
N ASN A 89 5.70 -2.82 16.36
CA ASN A 89 5.09 -3.08 17.66
C ASN A 89 3.66 -2.51 17.69
N LYS A 90 3.46 -1.29 17.18
CA LYS A 90 2.15 -0.66 17.17
C LYS A 90 1.13 -1.39 16.29
N VAL A 91 1.55 -1.86 15.13
CA VAL A 91 0.69 -2.65 14.24
C VAL A 91 0.28 -3.96 14.90
N TYR A 92 1.21 -4.60 15.62
CA TYR A 92 0.93 -5.82 16.37
C TYR A 92 -0.05 -5.57 17.53
N GLU A 93 0.13 -4.50 18.29
CA GLU A 93 -0.83 -4.08 19.34
C GLU A 93 -2.23 -3.86 18.78
N VAL A 94 -2.34 -3.08 17.70
CA VAL A 94 -3.63 -2.78 17.05
C VAL A 94 -4.30 -4.06 16.58
N TYR A 95 -3.54 -4.99 16.01
CA TYR A 95 -4.06 -6.31 15.63
C TYR A 95 -4.59 -7.08 16.84
N GLN A 96 -3.87 -7.10 17.97
CA GLN A 96 -4.36 -7.75 19.19
C GLN A 96 -5.61 -7.08 19.76
N ASP A 97 -5.67 -5.76 19.78
CA ASP A 97 -6.81 -5.00 20.31
C ASP A 97 -8.09 -5.25 19.51
N LEU A 98 -8.01 -5.30 18.17
CA LEU A 98 -9.16 -5.62 17.31
C LEU A 98 -9.73 -7.01 17.59
N ASN A 99 -8.86 -8.00 17.85
CA ASN A 99 -9.28 -9.36 18.22
C ASN A 99 -9.95 -9.40 19.61
N ARG A 100 -9.53 -8.54 20.54
CA ARG A 100 -10.11 -8.49 21.90
C ARG A 100 -11.51 -7.87 21.93
N VAL A 101 -11.84 -6.96 21.01
CA VAL A 101 -13.14 -6.28 20.94
C VAL A 101 -14.25 -7.18 20.36
N GLN A 102 -13.89 -8.26 19.67
CA GLN A 102 -14.85 -9.19 19.03
C GLN A 102 -15.19 -10.43 19.86
N LEU A 103 -14.69 -10.53 21.09
CA LEU A 103 -15.13 -11.50 22.11
C LEU A 103 -15.92 -10.78 23.21
#